data_AF-A0A931GZG4-F1
#
_entry.id   AF-A0A931GZG4-F1
#
_cell.length_a   1.000
_cell.length_b   1.000
_cell.length_c   1.000
_cell.angle_alpha   90.00
_cell.angle_beta   90.00
_cell.angle_gamma   90.00
#
_symmetry.space_group_name_H-M   'P 1'
#
loop_
_entity.id
_entity.type
_entity.pdbx_description
1 polymer ?
#
loop_
_entity_poly.entity_id
_entity_poly.type
_entity_poly.pdbx_seq_one_letter_code
_entity_poly.pdbx_strand_id
1 'polypeptide(L)' 'MADSWNKKERVKKKRQLKKEKEEKKLERKEHARNGNDLDAMLAYVDENGNLTSKPPGVVHKIEIKTRIPG' A
#
# COMPACT_ATOMS: atom_id res chain seq x y z
N MET A 1 14.05 39.48 21.30
CA MET A 1 14.59 38.54 20.30
C MET A 1 13.98 37.13 20.48
N ALA A 2 12.65 36.99 20.49
CA ALA A 2 11.96 35.72 20.73
C ALA A 2 11.37 35.09 19.45
N ASP A 3 11.05 35.90 18.43
CA ASP A 3 10.44 35.42 17.17
C ASP A 3 11.34 34.52 16.33
N SER A 4 12.66 34.68 16.46
CA SER A 4 13.65 33.92 15.66
C SER A 4 13.70 32.45 16.08
N TRP A 5 13.54 32.14 17.37
CA TRP A 5 13.59 30.77 17.90
C TRP A 5 12.42 29.93 17.39
N ASN A 6 11.20 30.46 17.49
CA ASN A 6 9.99 29.78 16.99
C ASN A 6 10.06 29.54 15.47
N LYS A 7 10.61 30.48 14.71
CA LYS A 7 10.80 30.32 13.26
C LYS A 7 11.85 29.22 12.96
N LYS A 8 12.95 29.19 13.72
CA LYS A 8 14.02 28.19 13.57
C LYS A 8 13.52 26.78 13.88
N GLU A 9 12.79 26.60 14.97
CA GLU A 9 12.22 25.31 15.37
C GLU A 9 11.19 24.80 14.34
N ARG A 10 10.34 25.67 13.83
CA ARG A 10 9.36 25.30 12.79
C ARG A 10 10.04 24.86 11.48
N VAL A 11 11.13 25.53 11.08
CA VAL A 11 11.91 25.14 9.89
C VAL A 11 12.64 23.82 10.12
N LYS A 12 13.21 23.59 11.31
CA LYS A 12 13.86 22.34 11.70
C LYS A 12 12.88 21.17 11.64
N LYS A 13 11.68 21.32 12.22
CA LYS A 13 10.62 20.30 12.17
C LYS A 13 10.18 19.97 10.74
N LYS A 14 9.99 20.99 9.88
CA LYS A 14 9.65 20.76 8.46
C LYS A 14 10.75 20.01 7.71
N ARG A 15 12.03 20.34 7.97
CA ARG A 15 13.17 19.67 7.37
C ARG A 15 13.25 18.20 7.79
N GLN A 16 13.04 17.93 9.07
CA GLN A 16 13.02 16.57 9.63
C GLN A 16 11.91 15.72 8.99
N LEU A 17 10.69 16.24 8.95
CA LEU A 17 9.56 15.56 8.30
C LEU A 17 9.78 15.29 6.81
N LYS A 18 10.49 16.19 6.11
CA LYS A 18 10.83 15.99 4.70
C LYS A 18 11.83 14.84 4.53
N LYS A 19 12.86 14.78 5.38
CA LYS A 19 13.84 13.67 5.39
C LYS A 19 13.18 12.33 5.69
N GLU A 20 12.37 12.25 6.74
CA GLU A 20 11.66 11.03 7.11
C GLU A 20 10.72 10.53 5.99
N LYS A 21 10.03 11.46 5.29
CA LYS A 21 9.20 11.11 4.14
C LYS A 21 10.02 10.57 2.97
N GLU A 22 11.20 11.12 2.74
CA GLU A 22 12.11 10.71 1.67
C GLU A 22 12.74 9.34 1.97
N GLU A 23 13.21 9.13 3.19
CA GLU A 23 13.70 7.84 3.69
C GLU A 23 12.61 6.76 3.59
N LYS A 24 11.40 7.01 4.10
CA LYS A 24 10.26 6.08 3.97
C LYS A 24 9.85 5.79 2.53
N LYS A 25 10.12 6.73 1.60
CA LYS A 25 9.88 6.53 0.16
C LYS A 25 10.98 5.68 -0.46
N LEU A 26 12.23 5.87 -0.06
CA LEU A 26 13.37 5.06 -0.50
C LEU A 26 13.25 3.64 0.04
N GLU A 27 12.97 3.45 1.33
CA GLU A 27 12.69 2.12 1.91
C GLU A 27 11.57 1.41 1.14
N ARG A 28 10.44 2.09 0.89
CA ARG A 28 9.37 1.50 0.07
C ARG A 28 9.82 1.11 -1.33
N LYS A 29 10.70 1.90 -1.97
CA LYS A 29 11.22 1.58 -3.29
C LYS A 29 12.20 0.41 -3.27
N GLU A 30 13.11 0.39 -2.31
CA GLU A 30 14.10 -0.69 -2.13
C GLU A 30 13.41 -2.02 -1.78
N HIS A 31 12.44 -1.99 -0.86
CA HIS A 31 11.66 -3.17 -0.50
C HIS A 31 10.65 -3.60 -1.58
N ALA A 32 10.14 -2.67 -2.41
CA ALA A 32 9.32 -3.02 -3.55
C ALA A 32 10.12 -3.70 -4.66
N ARG A 33 11.42 -3.43 -4.78
CA ARG A 33 12.25 -3.97 -5.87
C ARG A 33 12.72 -5.41 -5.63
N ASN A 34 12.79 -5.84 -4.36
CA ASN A 34 13.42 -7.10 -3.96
C ASN A 34 12.44 -8.18 -3.48
N GLY A 35 11.24 -8.27 -4.07
CA GLY A 35 10.40 -9.46 -3.92
C GLY A 35 9.08 -9.29 -3.19
N ASN A 36 8.61 -8.07 -2.97
CA ASN A 36 7.21 -7.81 -2.62
C ASN A 36 6.41 -7.51 -3.89
N ASP A 37 6.53 -8.39 -4.88
CA ASP A 37 5.65 -8.35 -6.03
C ASP A 37 4.23 -8.54 -5.48
N LEU A 38 3.32 -7.62 -5.79
CA LEU A 38 1.95 -7.67 -5.29
C LEU A 38 1.30 -9.04 -5.59
N ASP A 39 1.77 -9.70 -6.65
CA ASP A 39 1.45 -11.08 -7.03
C ASP A 39 1.79 -12.12 -5.96
N ALA A 40 2.87 -11.96 -5.17
CA ALA A 40 3.24 -12.89 -4.11
C ALA A 40 2.34 -12.79 -2.86
N MET A 41 1.60 -11.69 -2.72
CA MET A 41 0.60 -11.51 -1.65
C MET A 41 -0.83 -11.82 -2.13
N LEU A 42 -1.03 -12.02 -3.44
CA LEU A 42 -2.31 -12.41 -4.02
C LEU A 42 -2.40 -13.94 -4.05
N ALA A 43 -3.09 -14.51 -3.06
CA ALA A 43 -3.49 -15.91 -3.11
C ALA A 43 -4.87 -16.03 -3.75
N TYR A 44 -4.99 -16.87 -4.78
CA TYR A 44 -6.29 -17.18 -5.38
C TYR A 44 -6.97 -18.30 -4.60
N VAL A 45 -8.30 -18.32 -4.60
CA VAL A 45 -9.09 -19.36 -3.94
C VAL A 45 -9.89 -20.11 -5.01
N ASP A 46 -9.79 -21.45 -5.02
CA ASP A 46 -10.57 -22.30 -5.92
C ASP A 46 -12.04 -22.46 -5.45
N GLU A 47 -12.86 -23.13 -6.27
CA GLU A 47 -14.29 -23.37 -6.00
C GLU A 47 -14.54 -24.16 -4.69
N ASN A 48 -13.48 -24.78 -4.15
CA ASN A 48 -13.53 -25.62 -2.95
C ASN A 48 -12.92 -24.92 -1.73
N GLY A 49 -12.51 -23.65 -1.85
CA GLY A 49 -11.95 -22.87 -0.76
C GLY A 49 -10.45 -23.07 -0.51
N ASN A 50 -9.72 -23.73 -1.41
CA ASN A 50 -8.28 -23.97 -1.27
C ASN A 50 -7.46 -22.85 -1.91
N LEU A 51 -6.34 -22.50 -1.28
CA LEU A 51 -5.38 -21.53 -1.81
C LEU A 51 -4.66 -22.12 -3.03
N THR A 52 -4.70 -21.41 -4.16
CA THR A 52 -4.06 -21.79 -5.42
C THR A 52 -3.16 -20.68 -5.94
N SER A 53 -2.03 -21.08 -6.52
CA SER A 53 -1.05 -20.20 -7.17
C SER A 53 -1.38 -19.88 -8.62
N LYS A 54 -2.46 -20.47 -9.16
CA LYS A 54 -2.93 -20.21 -10.52
C LYS A 54 -4.02 -19.13 -10.46
N PRO A 55 -3.90 -18.04 -11.24
CA PRO A 55 -5.01 -17.12 -11.40
C PRO A 55 -6.22 -17.89 -11.93
N PRO A 56 -7.45 -17.67 -11.41
CA PRO A 56 -8.63 -18.14 -12.10
C PRO A 56 -8.55 -17.55 -13.50
N GLY A 57 -8.62 -18.41 -14.53
CA GLY A 57 -8.65 -17.93 -15.91
C GLY A 57 -9.70 -16.83 -16.04
N VAL A 58 -9.57 -15.95 -17.03
CA VAL A 58 -10.42 -14.75 -17.26
C VAL A 58 -11.93 -15.07 -17.48
N VAL A 59 -12.34 -16.31 -17.24
CA VAL A 59 -13.69 -16.83 -17.11
C VAL A 59 -13.86 -17.18 -15.63
N HIS A 60 -14.47 -16.38 -14.78
CA HIS A 60 -15.91 -16.37 -14.60
C HIS A 60 -16.29 -15.14 -13.76
N LYS A 61 -16.81 -14.10 -14.42
CA LYS A 61 -17.48 -13.00 -13.72
C LYS A 61 -18.80 -13.55 -13.19
N ILE A 62 -18.83 -13.99 -11.93
CA ILE A 62 -20.08 -14.34 -11.25
C ILE A 62 -20.79 -13.03 -10.93
N GLU A 63 -21.81 -12.70 -11.71
CA GLU A 63 -22.70 -11.58 -11.41
C GLU A 63 -23.53 -11.91 -10.17
N ILE A 64 -23.07 -11.48 -9.00
CA ILE A 64 -23.85 -11.57 -7.76
C ILE A 64 -24.98 -10.56 -7.85
N LYS A 65 -26.17 -11.01 -8.26
CA LYS A 65 -27.41 -10.22 -8.14
C LYS A 65 -27.78 -10.12 -6.66
N THR A 66 -27.32 -9.06 -5.99
CA THR A 66 -27.87 -8.68 -4.69
C THR A 66 -29.30 -8.18 -4.92
N ARG A 67 -30.28 -9.08 -4.79
CA ARG A 67 -31.68 -8.68 -4.66
C ARG A 67 -31.82 -8.01 -3.31
N ILE A 68 -31.68 -6.69 -3.27
CA ILE A 68 -32.15 -5.88 -2.15
C ILE A 68 -33.66 -5.68 -2.41
N PRO A 69 -34.57 -6.36 -1.69
CA PRO A 69 -35.97 -5.97 -1.73
C PRO A 69 -36.09 -4.56 -1.14
N GLY A 70 -36.71 -3.67 -1.91
CA GLY A 70 -37.05 -2.31 -1.48
C GLY A 70 -38.16 -2.28 -0.45
#